data_AF-A0A9E2KAT3-F1
#
_entry.id   AF-A0A9E2KAT3-F1
#
_cell.length_a   1.000
_cell.length_b   1.000
_cell.length_c   1.000
_cell.angle_alpha   90.00
_cell.angle_beta   90.00
_cell.angle_gamma   90.00
#
_symmetry.space_group_name_H-M   'P 1'
#
loop_
_entity.id
_entity.type
_entity.pdbx_description
1 polymer ?
#
loop_
_entity_poly.entity_id
_entity_poly.type
_entity_poly.pdbx_seq_one_letter_code
_entity_poly.pdbx_strand_id
1 'polypeptide(L)' 'MELIGFVLLCIGLMIFLFSKRIVRGKTKLEPEDEREMKLLTSGAVIAVKMSGVIVAAIGLIFLALGAAMRS' A
#
# COMPACT_ATOMS: atom_id res chain seq x y z
N MET A 1 -11.96 -18.05 4.07
CA MET A 1 -11.84 -16.80 3.30
C MET A 1 -11.79 -15.56 4.18
N GLU A 2 -12.61 -15.46 5.24
CA GLU A 2 -12.68 -14.27 6.10
C GLU A 2 -11.34 -13.86 6.74
N LEU A 3 -10.61 -14.80 7.37
CA LEU A 3 -9.31 -14.50 7.98
C LEU A 3 -8.29 -13.97 6.95
N ILE A 4 -8.26 -14.57 5.75
CA ILE A 4 -7.36 -14.17 4.66
C ILE A 4 -7.73 -12.75 4.18
N GLY A 5 -9.02 -12.49 3.95
CA GLY A 5 -9.50 -11.17 3.54
C GLY A 5 -9.20 -10.09 4.58
N PHE A 6 -9.37 -10.41 5.87
CA PHE A 6 -9.02 -9.50 6.97
C PHE A 6 -7.52 -9.19 7.01
N VAL A 7 -6.66 -10.21 6.89
CA VAL A 7 -5.21 -10.02 6.84
C VAL A 7 -4.80 -9.16 5.64
N LEU A 8 -5.36 -9.42 4.45
CA LEU A 8 -5.10 -8.63 3.25
C LEU A 8 -5.55 -7.17 3.42
N LEU A 9 -6.71 -6.94 4.04
CA LEU A 9 -7.21 -5.60 4.35
C LEU A 9 -6.23 -4.83 5.26
N CYS A 10 -5.77 -5.48 6.34
CA CYS A 10 -4.81 -4.89 7.27
C CYS A 10 -3.48 -4.58 6.58
N ILE A 11 -2.97 -5.49 5.75
CA ILE A 11 -1.72 -5.28 5.00
C ILE A 11 -1.88 -4.11 4.01
N GLY A 12 -2.98 -4.08 3.25
CA GLY A 12 -3.27 -2.99 2.31
C GLY A 12 -3.33 -1.62 2.99
N LEU A 13 -4.01 -1.54 4.14
CA LEU A 13 -4.07 -0.34 4.97
C LEU A 13 -2.69 0.06 5.51
N MET A 14 -1.89 -0.89 6.00
CA MET A 14 -0.52 -0.61 6.44
C MET A 14 0.34 -0.07 5.31
N ILE A 15 0.30 -0.68 4.11
CA ILE A 15 1.06 -0.21 2.96
C ILE A 15 0.64 1.22 2.59
N PHE A 16 -0.67 1.51 2.59
CA PHE A 16 -1.18 2.84 2.28
C PHE A 16 -0.69 3.91 3.28
N LEU A 17 -0.82 3.64 4.59
CA LEU A 17 -0.44 4.56 5.65
C LEU A 17 1.08 4.76 5.76
N PHE A 18 1.86 3.67 5.60
CA PHE A 18 3.32 3.70 5.76
C PHE A 18 4.09 3.94 4.45
N SER A 19 3.40 4.11 3.32
CA SER A 19 3.97 4.40 2.00
C SER A 19 5.09 5.45 2.03
N LYS A 20 4.88 6.59 2.70
CA LYS A 20 5.91 7.63 2.88
C LYS A 20 7.17 7.13 3.59
N ARG A 21 7.02 6.32 4.64
CA ARG A 21 8.17 5.78 5.39
C ARG A 21 8.91 4.70 4.60
N ILE A 22 8.17 3.85 3.89
CA ILE A 22 8.74 2.78 3.06
C ILE A 22 9.64 3.37 1.99
N VAL A 23 9.13 4.37 1.25
CA VAL A 23 9.91 5.01 0.17
C VAL A 23 11.09 5.78 0.75
N ARG A 24 10.86 6.64 1.76
CA ARG A 24 11.93 7.46 2.34
C ARG A 24 13.05 6.65 3.00
N GLY A 25 12.74 5.46 3.55
CA GLY A 25 13.75 4.56 4.10
C GLY A 25 14.59 3.84 3.02
N LYS A 26 14.13 3.82 1.77
CA LYS A 26 14.82 3.19 0.64
C LYS A 26 15.54 4.19 -0.27
N THR A 27 15.13 5.46 -0.25
CA THR A 27 15.81 6.51 -1.00
C THR A 27 16.99 7.07 -0.21
N LYS A 28 18.23 6.80 -0.64
CA LYS A 28 19.40 7.56 -0.20
C LYS A 28 19.36 8.91 -0.92
N LEU A 29 19.18 9.99 -0.16
CA LEU A 29 19.17 11.35 -0.72
C LEU A 29 20.62 11.82 -0.86
N GLU A 30 21.18 11.75 -2.06
CA GLU A 30 22.40 12.47 -2.40
C GLU A 30 22.04 13.93 -2.75
N PRO A 31 22.82 14.92 -2.29
CA PRO A 31 22.44 16.34 -2.33
C PRO A 31 22.48 16.98 -3.73
N GLU A 32 23.01 16.29 -4.74
CA GLU A 32 23.32 16.90 -6.04
C GLU A 32 22.08 17.20 -6.89
N ASP A 33 20.94 16.54 -6.64
CA ASP A 33 19.70 16.72 -7.44
C ASP A 33 18.40 16.66 -6.61
N GLU A 34 18.32 17.47 -5.54
CA GLU A 34 17.17 17.46 -4.62
C GLU A 34 15.79 17.61 -5.31
N ARG A 35 15.70 18.38 -6.40
CA ARG A 35 14.42 18.64 -7.08
C ARG A 35 13.93 17.41 -7.85
N GLU A 36 14.79 16.80 -8.65
CA GLU A 36 14.46 15.58 -9.38
C GLU A 36 14.20 14.42 -8.42
N MET A 37 15.03 14.30 -7.37
CA MET A 37 14.89 13.25 -6.38
C MET A 37 13.60 13.39 -5.55
N LYS A 38 13.13 14.62 -5.27
CA LYS A 38 11.81 14.86 -4.67
C LYS A 38 10.66 14.44 -5.57
N LEU A 39 10.74 14.72 -6.87
CA LEU A 39 9.72 14.30 -7.85
C LEU A 39 9.64 12.76 -7.95
N LEU A 40 10.78 12.09 -8.08
CA LEU A 40 10.87 10.63 -8.13
C LEU A 40 10.34 9.99 -6.84
N THR A 41 10.72 10.52 -5.68
CA THR A 41 10.23 10.05 -4.37
C THR A 41 8.72 10.25 -4.24
N SER A 42 8.19 11.39 -4.71
CA SER A 42 6.75 11.66 -4.70
C SER A 42 5.98 10.65 -5.57
N GLY A 43 6.48 10.39 -6.79
CA GLY A 43 5.92 9.39 -7.68
C GLY A 43 5.94 7.98 -7.08
N ALA A 44 7.05 7.58 -6.47
CA ALA A 44 7.16 6.30 -5.78
C ALA A 44 6.19 6.18 -4.60
N VAL A 45 6.00 7.24 -3.81
CA VAL A 45 5.00 7.25 -2.71
C VAL A 45 3.59 7.06 -3.26
N ILE A 46 3.25 7.71 -4.37
CA ILE A 46 1.94 7.57 -5.00
C ILE A 46 1.74 6.13 -5.50
N ALA A 47 2.74 5.55 -6.17
CA ALA A 47 2.68 4.16 -6.63
C ALA A 47 2.46 3.16 -5.49
N VAL A 48 3.20 3.32 -4.37
CA VAL A 48 3.04 2.46 -3.18
C VAL A 48 1.67 2.67 -2.51
N LYS A 49 1.14 3.90 -2.51
CA LYS A 49 -0.24 4.12 -2.04
C LYS A 49 -1.25 3.39 -2.91
N MET A 50 -1.12 3.49 -4.23
CA MET A 50 -2.04 2.81 -5.16
C MET A 50 -1.99 1.29 -4.99
N SER A 51 -0.81 0.70 -4.79
CA SER A 51 -0.72 -0.75 -4.50
C SER A 51 -1.40 -1.12 -3.19
N GLY A 52 -1.24 -0.31 -2.12
CA GLY A 52 -1.95 -0.50 -0.86
C GLY A 52 -3.47 -0.49 -1.00
N VAL A 53 -4.02 0.43 -1.82
CA VAL A 53 -5.47 0.50 -2.12
C VAL A 53 -5.94 -0.75 -2.84
N ILE A 54 -5.19 -1.22 -3.85
CA ILE A 54 -5.54 -2.44 -4.61
C ILE A 54 -5.55 -3.66 -3.67
N VAL A 55 -4.52 -3.81 -2.84
CA VAL A 55 -4.44 -4.92 -1.87
C VAL A 55 -5.60 -4.87 -0.87
N ALA A 56 -5.95 -3.68 -0.36
CA ALA A 56 -7.09 -3.51 0.53
C ALA A 56 -8.43 -3.86 -0.17
N ALA A 57 -8.61 -3.46 -1.43
CA ALA A 57 -9.78 -3.79 -2.22
C ALA A 57 -9.93 -5.30 -2.44
N ILE A 58 -8.82 -6.00 -2.74
CA ILE A 58 -8.81 -7.47 -2.83
C ILE A 58 -9.18 -8.09 -1.47
N GLY A 59 -8.64 -7.58 -0.36
CA GLY A 59 -9.00 -8.01 0.98
C GLY A 59 -10.51 -7.88 1.27
N LEU A 60 -11.13 -6.76 0.86
CA LEU A 60 -12.59 -6.56 0.95
C LEU A 60 -13.38 -7.58 0.12
N ILE A 61 -12.93 -7.87 -1.11
CA ILE A 61 -13.57 -8.87 -1.97
C ILE A 61 -13.54 -10.25 -1.30
N PHE A 62 -12.40 -10.64 -0.72
CA PHE A 62 -12.26 -11.91 0.00
C PHE A 62 -13.11 -11.97 1.28
N LEU A 63 -13.26 -10.85 2.00
CA LEU A 63 -14.17 -10.75 3.13
C LEU A 63 -15.64 -10.91 2.70
N ALA A 64 -16.05 -10.22 1.64
CA ALA A 64 -17.41 -10.29 1.11
C ALA A 64 -17.75 -11.71 0.61
N LEU A 65 -16.84 -12.36 -0.12
CA LEU A 65 -16.99 -13.74 -0.55
C LEU A 65 -17.03 -14.73 0.63
N GLY A 66 -16.22 -14.47 1.67
CA GLY A 66 -16.24 -15.26 2.89
C GLY A 66 -17.57 -15.17 3.63
N ALA A 67 -18.13 -13.95 3.74
CA ALA A 67 -19.44 -13.73 4.35
C ALA A 67 -20.58 -14.35 3.53
N ALA A 68 -20.55 -14.23 2.20
CA ALA A 68 -21.56 -14.77 1.30
C ALA A 68 -21.63 -16.31 1.26
N MET A 69 -20.51 -17.01 1.52
CA MET A 69 -20.51 -18.48 1.63
C MET A 69 -21.00 -18.99 2.98
N ARG A 70 -21.17 -18.11 3.98
CA ARG A 70 -21.57 -18.48 5.34
C ARG A 70 -23.08 -18.37 5.58
N SER A 71 -23.78 -17.66 4.70
CA SER A 71 -25.25 -17.55 4.61
C SER A 71 -25.85 -18.65 3.75
#